data_AF-A0A7V6ANA2-F1
#
_entry.id   AF-A0A7V6ANA2-F1
#
_cell.length_a   1.000
_cell.length_b   1.000
_cell.length_c   1.000
_cell.angle_alpha   90.00
_cell.angle_beta   90.00
_cell.angle_gamma   90.00
#
_symmetry.space_group_name_H-M   'P 1'
#
loop_
_entity.id
_entity.type
_entity.pdbx_description
1 polymer ?
#
loop_
_entity_poly.entity_id
_entity_poly.type
_entity_poly.pdbx_seq_one_letter_code
_entity_poly.pdbx_strand_id
1 'polypeptide(L)'
;MNITKVGFALTFLGVFFALYPIVQEIGDAGFYYFNTFLSIRLFYFITLATLGTGIYFYGVDFIGSNSFNFARKFGDAFYAIGFAIPDIYFILWLSSRAIALLKFLETRSPTLYIIFYVVGACIDLAIFYLIIRFVYRKLGKKDIAG
;
A
#
# COMPACT_ATOMS: atom_id res chain seq x y z
N MET A 1 1.21 21.17 -14.25
CA MET A 1 0.38 19.97 -13.96
C MET A 1 0.74 18.79 -14.87
N ASN A 2 0.92 17.57 -14.34
CA ASN A 2 1.14 16.38 -15.18
C ASN A 2 -0.23 15.73 -15.43
N ILE A 3 -0.88 16.09 -16.55
CA ILE A 3 -2.28 15.77 -16.87
C ILE A 3 -2.57 14.26 -16.75
N THR A 4 -1.57 13.44 -17.06
CA THR A 4 -1.64 11.97 -16.96
C THR A 4 -1.90 11.48 -15.53
N LYS A 5 -1.28 12.11 -14.50
CA LYS A 5 -1.48 11.69 -13.10
C LYS A 5 -2.90 12.00 -12.61
N VAL A 6 -3.40 13.19 -12.93
CA VAL A 6 -4.75 13.62 -12.55
C VAL A 6 -5.79 12.75 -13.25
N GLY A 7 -5.62 12.51 -14.55
CA GLY A 7 -6.49 11.60 -15.31
C GLY A 7 -6.49 10.18 -14.74
N PHE A 8 -5.31 9.65 -14.39
CA PHE A 8 -5.22 8.32 -13.79
C PHE A 8 -5.87 8.25 -12.41
N ALA A 9 -5.69 9.27 -11.56
CA ALA A 9 -6.34 9.37 -10.26
C ALA A 9 -7.88 9.38 -10.40
N LEU A 10 -8.40 10.16 -11.36
CA LEU A 10 -9.84 10.25 -11.64
C LEU A 10 -10.39 8.93 -12.16
N THR A 11 -9.70 8.27 -13.10
CA THR A 11 -10.10 6.94 -13.60
C THR A 11 -10.12 5.92 -12.47
N PHE A 12 -9.08 5.91 -11.64
CA PHE A 12 -8.99 4.99 -10.51
C PHE A 12 -10.09 5.26 -9.48
N LEU A 13 -10.38 6.51 -9.17
CA LEU A 13 -11.54 6.89 -8.35
C LEU A 13 -12.86 6.40 -8.96
N GLY A 14 -13.01 6.52 -10.28
CA GLY A 14 -14.15 6.00 -11.02
C GLY A 14 -14.30 4.48 -10.92
N VAL A 15 -13.20 3.73 -10.98
CA VAL A 15 -13.20 2.28 -10.73
C VAL A 15 -13.70 1.98 -9.32
N PHE A 16 -13.22 2.69 -8.30
CA PHE A 16 -13.72 2.52 -6.93
C PHE A 16 -15.21 2.86 -6.83
N PHE A 17 -15.70 3.90 -7.48
CA PHE A 17 -17.15 4.16 -7.50
C PHE A 17 -17.94 3.03 -8.18
N ALA A 18 -17.44 2.46 -9.27
CA ALA A 18 -18.07 1.31 -9.93
C ALA A 18 -18.08 0.06 -9.04
N LEU A 19 -17.09 -0.10 -8.15
CA LEU A 19 -17.02 -1.19 -7.17
C LEU A 19 -17.91 -0.96 -5.94
N TYR A 20 -18.54 0.21 -5.79
CA TYR A 20 -19.36 0.53 -4.62
C TYR A 20 -20.47 -0.50 -4.30
N PRO A 21 -21.24 -1.02 -5.28
CA PRO A 21 -22.27 -2.03 -5.01
C PRO A 21 -21.68 -3.30 -4.38
N ILE A 22 -20.53 -3.76 -4.88
CA ILE A 22 -19.82 -4.92 -4.35
C ILE A 22 -19.42 -4.64 -2.89
N VAL A 23 -18.89 -3.45 -2.61
CA VAL A 23 -18.52 -3.05 -1.25
C VAL A 23 -19.73 -2.93 -0.32
N GLN A 24 -20.94 -2.64 -0.82
CA GLN A 24 -22.14 -2.72 0.01
C GLN A 24 -22.46 -4.16 0.43
N GLU A 25 -22.28 -5.13 -0.47
CA GLU A 25 -22.57 -6.54 -0.20
C GLU A 25 -21.52 -7.21 0.68
N ILE A 26 -20.22 -7.00 0.40
CA ILE A 26 -19.11 -7.69 1.08
C ILE A 26 -18.31 -6.78 2.01
N GLY A 27 -18.71 -5.52 2.20
CA GLY A 27 -17.91 -4.53 2.91
C GLY A 27 -17.61 -4.85 4.37
N ASP A 28 -18.49 -5.62 5.02
CA ASP A 28 -18.30 -6.08 6.40
C ASP A 28 -17.36 -7.28 6.51
N ALA A 29 -17.01 -7.92 5.39
CA ALA A 29 -15.95 -8.91 5.35
C ALA A 29 -14.58 -8.24 5.52
N GLY A 30 -13.62 -9.01 6.05
CA GLY A 30 -12.30 -8.51 6.38
C GLY A 30 -11.47 -9.56 7.09
N PHE A 31 -10.44 -9.10 7.78
CA PHE A 31 -9.57 -9.96 8.56
C PHE A 31 -9.09 -9.23 9.82
N TYR A 32 -8.74 -10.00 10.84
CA TYR A 32 -8.11 -9.46 12.04
C TYR A 32 -6.59 -9.37 11.84
N TYR A 33 -6.03 -8.22 12.17
CA TYR A 33 -4.60 -7.99 12.18
C TYR A 33 -4.21 -7.34 13.52
N PHE A 34 -3.37 -8.01 14.31
CA PHE A 34 -3.03 -7.60 15.68
C PHE A 34 -4.26 -7.15 16.51
N ASN A 35 -5.33 -7.95 16.49
CA ASN A 35 -6.58 -7.68 17.20
C ASN A 35 -7.43 -6.50 16.65
N THR A 36 -7.00 -5.84 15.59
CA THR A 36 -7.78 -4.82 14.86
C THR A 36 -8.49 -5.46 13.68
N PHE A 37 -9.79 -5.23 13.53
CA PHE A 37 -10.55 -5.71 12.38
C PHE A 37 -10.38 -4.77 11.18
N LEU A 38 -9.80 -5.26 10.09
CA LEU A 38 -9.60 -4.53 8.85
C LEU A 38 -10.67 -4.95 7.84
N SER A 39 -11.76 -4.19 7.78
CA SER A 39 -12.86 -4.44 6.84
C SER A 39 -12.56 -3.94 5.43
N ILE A 40 -13.17 -4.58 4.43
CA ILE A 40 -13.12 -4.14 3.02
C ILE A 40 -13.73 -2.73 2.89
N ARG A 41 -14.78 -2.44 3.66
CA ARG A 41 -15.40 -1.11 3.72
C ARG A 41 -14.43 -0.03 4.20
N LEU A 42 -13.64 -0.32 5.25
CA LEU A 42 -12.62 0.60 5.74
C LEU A 42 -11.54 0.86 4.67
N PHE A 43 -11.02 -0.20 4.06
CA PHE A 43 -10.07 -0.11 2.94
C PHE A 43 -10.60 0.77 1.80
N TYR A 44 -11.85 0.53 1.41
CA TYR A 44 -12.51 1.25 0.33
C TYR A 44 -12.58 2.76 0.60
N PHE A 45 -13.10 3.14 1.77
CA PHE A 45 -13.29 4.56 2.11
C PHE A 45 -11.97 5.29 2.34
N ILE A 46 -10.96 4.64 2.93
CA ILE A 46 -9.63 5.26 3.09
C ILE A 46 -9.01 5.52 1.70
N THR A 47 -9.14 4.58 0.77
CA THR A 47 -8.62 4.73 -0.59
C THR A 47 -9.32 5.88 -1.32
N LEU A 48 -10.66 5.93 -1.27
CA LEU A 48 -11.44 7.02 -1.84
C LEU A 48 -11.09 8.38 -1.21
N ALA A 49 -11.00 8.46 0.12
CA ALA A 49 -10.69 9.70 0.83
C ALA A 49 -9.31 10.21 0.44
N THR A 50 -8.32 9.31 0.35
CA THR A 50 -6.94 9.64 -0.01
C THR A 50 -6.85 10.13 -1.46
N LEU A 51 -7.45 9.40 -2.41
CA LEU A 51 -7.48 9.79 -3.82
C LEU A 51 -8.27 11.08 -4.06
N GLY A 52 -9.44 11.21 -3.43
CA GLY A 52 -10.28 12.40 -3.51
C GLY A 52 -9.56 13.64 -2.96
N THR A 53 -8.83 13.50 -1.85
CA THR A 53 -8.00 14.56 -1.30
C THR A 53 -6.87 14.94 -2.26
N GLY A 54 -6.21 13.97 -2.89
CA GLY A 54 -5.19 14.23 -3.92
C GLY A 54 -5.75 15.02 -5.11
N ILE A 55 -6.92 14.63 -5.60
CA ILE A 55 -7.62 15.31 -6.71
C ILE A 55 -8.02 16.73 -6.31
N TYR A 56 -8.49 16.95 -5.07
CA TYR A 56 -8.80 18.28 -4.57
C TYR A 56 -7.58 19.21 -4.62
N PHE A 57 -6.42 18.75 -4.14
CA PHE A 57 -5.18 19.53 -4.19
C PHE A 57 -4.70 19.79 -5.61
N TYR A 58 -4.88 18.84 -6.54
CA TYR A 58 -4.62 19.09 -7.96
C TYR A 58 -5.56 20.14 -8.56
N GLY A 59 -6.84 20.15 -8.16
CA GLY A 59 -7.79 21.19 -8.56
C GLY A 59 -7.40 22.58 -8.04
N VAL A 60 -6.96 22.68 -6.79
CA VAL A 60 -6.45 23.93 -6.20
C VAL A 60 -5.20 24.44 -6.94
N ASP A 61 -4.25 23.55 -7.25
CA ASP A 61 -3.06 23.91 -8.05
C ASP A 61 -3.43 24.43 -9.45
N PHE A 62 -4.47 23.85 -10.07
CA PHE A 62 -4.98 24.27 -11.37
C PHE A 62 -5.63 25.66 -11.33
N ILE A 63 -6.52 25.91 -10.37
CA ILE A 63 -7.19 27.21 -10.20
C ILE A 63 -6.17 28.30 -9.82
N GLY A 64 -5.19 27.95 -8.98
CA GLY A 64 -4.12 28.85 -8.54
C GLY A 64 -3.04 29.13 -9.59
N SER A 65 -3.28 28.85 -10.88
CA SER A 65 -2.34 29.09 -11.99
C SER A 65 -0.94 28.47 -11.82
N ASN A 66 -0.83 27.33 -11.13
CA ASN A 66 0.43 26.67 -10.72
C ASN A 66 1.34 27.52 -9.79
N SER A 67 0.82 28.54 -9.10
CA SER A 67 1.63 29.31 -8.14
C SER A 67 1.91 28.56 -6.84
N PHE A 68 1.09 27.56 -6.49
CA PHE A 68 1.20 26.82 -5.23
C PHE A 68 1.92 25.49 -5.39
N ASN A 69 3.25 25.55 -5.48
CA ASN A 69 4.12 24.36 -5.46
C ASN A 69 3.84 23.40 -4.29
N PHE A 70 3.29 23.91 -3.19
CA PHE A 70 2.89 23.11 -2.04
C PHE A 70 1.66 22.24 -2.31
N ALA A 71 0.59 22.79 -2.91
CA ALA A 71 -0.62 22.05 -3.25
C ALA A 71 -0.29 20.86 -4.17
N ARG A 72 0.58 21.10 -5.16
CA ARG A 72 1.05 20.05 -6.05
C ARG A 72 1.81 18.92 -5.35
N LYS A 73 2.67 19.24 -4.38
CA LYS A 73 3.39 18.23 -3.58
C LYS A 73 2.45 17.38 -2.73
N PHE A 74 1.45 18.01 -2.12
CA PHE A 74 0.43 17.28 -1.36
C PHE A 74 -0.42 16.40 -2.26
N GLY A 75 -0.86 16.90 -3.42
CA GLY A 75 -1.57 16.11 -4.42
C GLY A 75 -0.76 14.87 -4.85
N ASP A 76 0.53 15.05 -5.15
CA ASP A 76 1.43 13.94 -5.50
C ASP A 76 1.63 12.93 -4.36
N ALA A 77 1.69 13.38 -3.11
CA ALA A 77 1.80 12.50 -1.95
C ALA A 77 0.52 11.67 -1.72
N PHE A 78 -0.64 12.33 -1.71
CA PHE A 78 -1.93 11.65 -1.59
C PHE A 78 -2.21 10.70 -2.74
N TYR A 79 -1.84 11.08 -3.97
CA TYR A 79 -1.88 10.18 -5.12
C TYR A 79 -1.05 8.92 -4.88
N ALA A 80 0.21 9.06 -4.47
CA ALA A 80 1.10 7.92 -4.22
C ALA A 80 0.58 7.01 -3.10
N ILE A 81 0.07 7.58 -2.01
CA ILE A 81 -0.53 6.83 -0.90
C ILE A 81 -1.80 6.12 -1.38
N GLY A 82 -2.67 6.81 -2.12
CA GLY A 82 -3.89 6.26 -2.70
C GLY A 82 -3.65 5.00 -3.51
N PHE A 83 -2.58 4.99 -4.31
CA PHE A 83 -2.15 3.83 -5.07
C PHE A 83 -1.53 2.71 -4.23
N ALA A 84 -0.85 3.04 -3.15
CA ALA A 84 -0.22 2.05 -2.28
C ALA A 84 -1.21 1.33 -1.36
N ILE A 85 -2.36 1.94 -1.01
CA ILE A 85 -3.32 1.36 -0.06
C ILE A 85 -3.82 -0.04 -0.47
N PRO A 86 -4.20 -0.32 -1.73
CA PRO A 86 -4.55 -1.69 -2.18
C PRO A 86 -3.43 -2.70 -1.96
N ASP A 87 -2.19 -2.35 -2.32
CA ASP A 87 -1.03 -3.22 -2.14
C ASP A 87 -0.76 -3.47 -0.65
N ILE A 88 -0.83 -2.42 0.18
CA ILE A 88 -0.68 -2.51 1.63
C ILE A 88 -1.75 -3.42 2.22
N TYR A 89 -3.02 -3.24 1.84
CA TYR A 89 -4.12 -4.08 2.32
C TYR A 89 -3.92 -5.54 1.94
N PHE A 90 -3.48 -5.81 0.70
CA PHE A 90 -3.17 -7.17 0.24
C PHE A 90 -2.01 -7.81 1.02
N ILE A 91 -0.93 -7.06 1.27
CA ILE A 91 0.22 -7.53 2.06
C ILE A 91 -0.21 -7.85 3.50
N LEU A 92 -1.01 -6.99 4.13
CA LEU A 92 -1.54 -7.20 5.47
C LEU A 92 -2.46 -8.42 5.52
N TRP A 93 -3.27 -8.63 4.49
CA TRP A 93 -4.12 -9.82 4.39
C TRP A 93 -3.26 -11.08 4.29
N LEU A 94 -2.26 -11.08 3.41
CA LEU A 94 -1.36 -12.22 3.23
C LEU A 94 -0.59 -12.55 4.51
N SER A 95 -0.06 -11.54 5.20
CA SER A 95 0.66 -11.73 6.46
C SER A 95 -0.26 -12.26 7.55
N SER A 96 -1.52 -11.81 7.63
CA SER A 96 -2.50 -12.36 8.57
C SER A 96 -2.73 -13.86 8.35
N ARG A 97 -2.78 -14.31 7.08
CA ARG A 97 -2.93 -15.73 6.71
C ARG A 97 -1.69 -16.52 7.06
N ALA A 98 -0.50 -15.97 6.82
CA ALA A 98 0.77 -16.60 7.21
C ALA A 98 0.87 -16.80 8.73
N ILE A 99 0.49 -15.79 9.53
CA ILE A 99 0.46 -15.89 11.00
C ILE A 99 -0.52 -16.97 11.46
N ALA A 100 -1.72 -17.02 10.88
CA ALA A 100 -2.72 -18.04 11.20
C ALA A 100 -2.20 -19.45 10.86
N LEU A 101 -1.51 -19.60 9.73
CA LEU A 101 -0.89 -20.87 9.32
C LEU A 101 0.21 -21.30 10.28
N LEU A 102 1.09 -20.38 10.72
CA LEU A 102 2.14 -20.67 11.69
C LEU A 102 1.56 -21.17 13.03
N LYS A 103 0.53 -20.50 13.56
CA LYS A 103 -0.17 -20.94 14.79
C LYS A 103 -0.81 -22.33 14.65
N PHE A 104 -1.41 -22.60 13.49
CA PHE A 104 -1.98 -23.91 13.20
C PHE A 104 -0.91 -25.02 13.17
N LEU A 105 0.25 -24.74 12.56
CA LEU A 105 1.37 -25.67 12.49
C LEU A 105 2.01 -25.91 13.86
N GLU A 106 2.15 -24.87 14.69
CA GLU A 106 2.65 -24.95 16.06
C GLU A 106 1.85 -25.96 16.89
N THR A 107 0.52 -25.94 16.74
CA THR A 107 -0.39 -26.80 17.52
C THR A 107 -0.36 -28.27 17.04
N ARG A 108 -0.07 -28.53 15.77
CA ARG A 108 -0.24 -29.87 15.15
C ARG A 108 1.05 -30.64 14.94
N SER A 109 2.16 -29.95 14.65
CA SER A 109 3.43 -30.59 14.33
C SER A 109 4.61 -29.62 14.56
N PRO A 110 5.36 -29.76 15.67
CA PRO A 110 6.43 -28.82 16.02
C PRO A 110 7.55 -28.78 14.98
N THR A 111 7.78 -29.87 14.24
CA THR A 111 8.82 -29.95 13.20
C THR A 111 8.50 -29.06 11.99
N LEU A 112 7.24 -29.03 11.52
CA LEU A 112 6.85 -28.18 10.40
C LEU A 112 6.86 -26.70 10.79
N TYR A 113 6.48 -26.38 12.03
CA TYR A 113 6.56 -25.01 12.55
C TYR A 113 8.00 -24.46 12.46
N ILE A 114 8.99 -25.22 12.94
CA ILE A 114 10.41 -24.82 12.89
C ILE A 114 10.87 -24.63 11.43
N ILE A 115 10.50 -25.53 10.52
CA ILE A 115 10.87 -25.42 9.09
C ILE A 115 10.31 -24.13 8.48
N PHE A 116 9.01 -23.86 8.63
CA PHE A 116 8.40 -22.66 8.07
C PHE A 116 8.94 -21.37 8.71
N TYR A 117 9.21 -21.38 10.01
CA TYR A 117 9.80 -20.25 10.71
C TYR A 117 11.22 -19.95 10.22
N VAL A 118 12.08 -20.98 10.09
CA VAL A 118 13.45 -20.84 9.60
C VAL A 118 13.46 -20.36 8.15
N VAL A 119 12.61 -20.91 7.29
CA VAL A 119 12.48 -20.46 5.89
C VAL A 119 12.05 -19.00 5.83
N GLY A 120 11.07 -18.59 6.64
CA GLY A 120 10.64 -17.19 6.74
C GLY A 120 11.79 -16.27 7.14
N ALA A 121 12.52 -16.62 8.21
CA ALA A 121 13.68 -15.85 8.66
C ALA A 121 14.77 -15.75 7.59
N CYS A 122 15.03 -16.80 6.82
CA CYS A 122 15.98 -16.77 5.71
C CYS A 122 15.53 -15.83 4.58
N ILE A 123 14.24 -15.81 4.26
CA ILE A 123 13.66 -14.89 3.26
C ILE A 123 13.82 -13.44 3.73
N ASP A 124 13.50 -13.15 4.99
CA ASP A 124 13.65 -11.80 5.56
C ASP A 124 15.10 -11.33 5.51
N LEU A 125 16.06 -12.20 5.84
CA LEU A 125 17.49 -11.92 5.76
C LEU A 125 17.95 -11.67 4.32
N ALA A 126 17.45 -12.44 3.36
CA ALA A 126 17.75 -12.25 1.94
C ALA A 126 17.18 -10.93 1.40
N ILE A 127 15.95 -10.57 1.78
CA ILE A 127 15.33 -9.30 1.43
C ILE A 127 16.14 -8.15 2.04
N PHE A 128 16.49 -8.23 3.31
CA PHE A 128 17.30 -7.23 3.99
C PHE A 128 18.67 -7.04 3.32
N TYR A 129 19.35 -8.14 2.97
CA TYR A 129 20.59 -8.10 2.22
C TYR A 129 20.42 -7.45 0.83
N LEU A 130 19.34 -7.76 0.12
CA LEU A 130 19.05 -7.14 -1.19
C LEU A 130 18.76 -5.65 -1.08
N ILE A 131 18.01 -5.22 -0.07
CA ILE A 131 17.74 -3.81 0.21
C ILE A 131 19.05 -3.08 0.49
N ILE A 132 19.90 -3.62 1.38
CA ILE A 132 21.22 -3.06 1.67
C ILE A 132 22.06 -2.95 0.39
N ARG A 133 22.15 -4.02 -0.39
CA ARG A 133 22.91 -4.04 -1.65
C ARG A 133 22.38 -3.00 -2.64
N PHE A 134 21.05 -2.83 -2.72
CA PHE A 134 20.42 -1.83 -3.58
C PHE A 134 20.75 -0.40 -3.11
N VAL A 135 20.67 -0.14 -1.81
CA VAL A 135 21.03 1.16 -1.21
C VAL A 135 22.51 1.47 -1.44
N TYR A 136 23.43 0.53 -1.19
CA TYR A 136 24.86 0.70 -1.46
C TYR A 136 25.15 0.96 -2.94
N ARG A 137 24.50 0.25 -3.87
CA ARG A 137 24.66 0.51 -5.32
C ARG A 137 24.17 1.89 -5.73
N LYS A 138 23.11 2.40 -5.09
CA LYS A 138 22.55 3.72 -5.40
C LYS A 138 23.39 4.85 -4.80
N LEU A 139 24.01 4.62 -3.65
CA LEU A 139 24.95 5.55 -3.01
C LEU A 139 26.32 5.56 -3.70
N GLY A 140 26.89 4.40 -4.04
CA GLY A 140 28.17 4.31 -4.74
C GLY A 140 28.17 4.88 -6.17
N LYS A 141 27.00 5.15 -6.76
CA LYS A 141 26.88 5.92 -8.02
C LYS A 141 26.93 7.43 -7.81
N LYS A 142 26.72 7.94 -6.60
CA LYS A 142 26.82 9.39 -6.31
C LYS A 142 28.28 9.84 -6.11
N ASP A 143 29.18 8.95 -5.71
CA ASP A 143 30.57 9.30 -5.38
C ASP A 143 31.55 9.24 -6.58
N ILE A 144 31.09 8.86 -7.78
CA ILE A 144 31.92 8.80 -9.01
C ILE A 144 31.50 9.88 -10.04
N ALA A 145 30.66 10.82 -9.63
CA ALA A 145 30.24 11.97 -10.45
C ALA A 145 30.43 13.30 -9.71
N GLY A 146 31.45 13.36 -8.85
CA GLY A 146 32.02 14.59 -8.28
C GLY A 146 33.32 14.93 -8.97
#